data_AF-A0A392R3V8-F1
#
_entry.id   AF-A0A392R3V8-F1
#
_cell.length_a   1.000
_cell.length_b   1.000
_cell.length_c   1.000
_cell.angle_alpha   90.00
_cell.angle_beta   90.00
_cell.angle_gamma   90.00
#
_symmetry.space_group_name_H-M   'P 1'
#
loop_
_entity.id
_entity.type
_entity.pdbx_description
1 polymer ?
#
loop_
_entity_poly.entity_id
_entity_poly.type
_entity_poly.pdbx_seq_one_letter_code
_entity_poly.pdbx_strand_id
1 'polypeptide(L)'
;MSVTVATGGRVISKRVCQNCPVPVTSKTYFVDLICLPLKDLDVVFGMDWLSDNSVYIGCAEKSIYVPTENTAEESVLCPSDIPIVNEFLDVFPDDIT
;
A
#
# COMPACT_ATOMS: atom_id res chain seq x y z
N MET A 1 -9.20 25.89 -4.11
CA MET A 1 -8.84 24.72 -4.95
C MET A 1 -10.07 23.84 -5.18
N SER A 2 -10.13 23.12 -6.29
CA SER A 2 -11.20 22.14 -6.56
C SER A 2 -10.61 20.74 -6.45
N VAL A 3 -11.30 19.85 -5.74
CA VAL A 3 -10.96 18.44 -5.57
C VAL A 3 -12.09 17.61 -6.18
N THR A 4 -11.76 16.62 -6.98
CA THR A 4 -12.71 15.61 -7.44
C THR A 4 -12.70 14.45 -6.45
N VAL A 5 -13.86 14.10 -5.91
CA VAL A 5 -14.00 12.97 -4.98
C VAL A 5 -14.28 11.68 -5.76
N ALA A 6 -14.09 10.52 -5.12
CA ALA A 6 -14.25 9.21 -5.75
C ALA A 6 -15.65 8.98 -6.36
N THR A 7 -16.68 9.67 -5.86
CA THR A 7 -18.04 9.64 -6.44
C THR A 7 -18.19 10.45 -7.73
N GLY A 8 -17.11 11.04 -8.26
CA GLY A 8 -17.10 11.90 -9.44
C GLY A 8 -17.56 13.35 -9.17
N GLY A 9 -18.02 13.64 -7.95
CA GLY A 9 -18.39 14.98 -7.52
C GLY A 9 -17.17 15.90 -7.40
N ARG A 10 -17.41 17.22 -7.49
CA ARG A 10 -16.39 18.24 -7.22
C ARG A 10 -16.69 18.98 -5.93
N VAL A 11 -15.67 19.13 -5.10
CA VAL A 11 -15.72 19.87 -3.85
C VAL A 11 -14.75 21.03 -3.95
N ILE A 12 -15.18 22.23 -3.53
CA ILE A 12 -14.33 23.41 -3.48
C ILE A 12 -13.82 23.55 -2.06
N SER A 13 -12.49 23.56 -1.89
CA SER A 13 -11.85 23.91 -0.63
C SER A 13 -11.18 25.28 -0.70
N LYS A 14 -11.24 25.99 0.42
CA LYS A 14 -10.58 27.28 0.65
C LYS A 14 -9.51 27.23 1.75
N ARG A 15 -9.28 26.06 2.35
CA ARG A 15 -8.39 25.91 3.51
C ARG A 15 -7.42 24.78 3.29
N VAL A 16 -6.19 25.04 3.70
CA VAL A 16 -5.09 24.06 3.75
C VAL A 16 -4.57 24.09 5.18
N CYS A 17 -4.35 22.92 5.77
CA CYS A 17 -3.67 22.76 7.04
C CYS A 17 -2.27 22.22 6.75
N GLN A 18 -1.26 23.03 7.02
CA GLN A 18 0.13 22.68 6.71
C GLN A 18 0.78 21.89 7.85
N ASN A 19 1.70 20.99 7.50
CA ASN A 19 2.54 20.24 8.43
C ASN A 19 1.72 19.53 9.52
N CYS A 20 0.60 18.91 9.14
CA CYS A 20 -0.28 18.20 10.06
C CYS A 20 0.36 16.88 10.48
N PRO A 21 0.49 16.59 11.79
CA PRO A 21 0.94 15.30 12.26
C PRO A 21 -0.18 14.27 12.07
N VAL A 22 0.08 13.23 11.27
CA VAL A 22 -0.83 12.11 11.06
C VAL A 22 -0.13 10.81 11.51
N PRO A 23 -0.59 10.21 12.62
CA PRO A 23 -0.05 8.94 13.08
C PRO A 23 -0.55 7.80 12.17
N VAL A 24 0.39 7.02 11.61
CA VAL A 24 0.10 5.83 10.81
C VAL A 24 1.00 4.70 11.32
N THR A 25 0.38 3.67 11.87
CA THR A 25 1.07 2.54 12.51
C THR A 25 2.03 3.03 13.61
N SER A 26 3.35 2.88 13.44
CA SER A 26 4.39 3.26 14.40
C SER A 26 5.10 4.57 14.04
N LYS A 27 4.72 5.24 12.95
CA LYS A 27 5.35 6.45 12.45
C LYS A 27 4.34 7.60 12.39
N THR A 28 4.80 8.82 12.69
CA THR A 28 4.01 10.04 12.46
C THR A 28 4.52 10.71 11.21
N TYR A 29 3.61 10.98 10.28
CA TYR A 29 3.90 11.67 9.04
C TYR A 29 3.42 13.11 9.14
N PHE A 30 4.25 14.05 8.70
CA PHE A 30 3.88 15.45 8.64
C PHE A 30 3.50 15.78 7.20
N VAL A 31 2.23 16.10 6.97
CA VAL A 31 1.68 16.28 5.63
C VAL A 31 0.82 17.53 5.54
N ASP A 32 0.80 18.16 4.37
CA ASP A 32 -0.10 19.25 4.08
C ASP A 32 -1.46 18.68 3.65
N LEU A 33 -2.53 19.07 4.35
CA LEU A 33 -3.88 18.56 4.16
C LEU A 33 -4.82 19.62 3.60
N ILE A 34 -5.72 19.20 2.73
CA ILE A 34 -6.78 20.05 2.17
C ILE A 34 -8.05 19.82 2.99
N CYS A 35 -8.63 20.86 3.58
CA CYS A 35 -9.85 20.69 4.37
C CYS A 35 -11.06 20.53 3.45
N LEU A 36 -11.75 19.40 3.53
CA LEU A 36 -12.98 19.14 2.77
C LEU A 36 -14.16 18.96 3.75
N PRO A 37 -15.38 19.43 3.42
CA PRO A 37 -16.59 19.19 4.20
C PRO A 37 -17.12 17.77 3.97
N LEU A 38 -16.28 16.76 4.21
CA LEU A 38 -16.66 15.35 4.14
C LEU A 38 -17.23 14.91 5.49
N LYS A 39 -18.31 14.14 5.45
CA LYS A 39 -18.90 13.52 6.63
C LYS A 39 -18.27 12.14 6.81
N ASP A 40 -18.01 11.74 8.05
CA ASP A 40 -17.57 10.39 8.44
C ASP A 40 -16.15 9.99 7.98
N LEU A 41 -15.31 10.94 7.55
CA LEU A 41 -13.91 10.73 7.19
C LEU A 41 -13.03 11.82 7.81
N ASP A 42 -12.01 11.43 8.57
CA ASP A 42 -11.09 12.37 9.23
C ASP A 42 -9.97 12.83 8.28
N VAL A 43 -9.27 11.89 7.65
CA VAL A 43 -8.13 12.13 6.76
C VAL A 43 -8.20 11.17 5.57
N VAL A 44 -7.90 11.69 4.37
CA VAL A 44 -7.82 10.89 3.14
C VAL A 44 -6.42 11.05 2.57
N PHE A 45 -5.70 9.93 2.46
CA PHE A 45 -4.42 9.89 1.75
C PHE A 45 -4.65 9.68 0.26
N GLY A 46 -4.05 10.56 -0.54
CA GLY A 46 -4.04 10.43 -2.00
C GLY A 46 -3.01 9.39 -2.47
N MET A 47 -3.05 9.07 -3.76
CA MET A 47 -2.08 8.15 -4.38
C MET A 47 -0.65 8.66 -4.29
N ASP A 48 -0.43 9.98 -4.38
CA ASP A 48 0.91 10.59 -4.30
C ASP A 48 1.58 10.27 -2.96
N TRP A 49 0.84 10.43 -1.86
CA TRP A 49 1.36 10.08 -0.53
C TRP A 49 1.62 8.58 -0.40
N LEU A 50 0.73 7.74 -0.94
CA LEU A 50 0.91 6.29 -0.92
C LEU A 50 2.18 5.87 -1.71
N SER A 51 2.43 6.48 -2.87
CA SER A 51 3.63 6.21 -3.67
C SER A 51 4.90 6.71 -3.02
N ASP A 52 4.89 7.91 -2.46
CA ASP A 52 6.07 8.52 -1.81
C ASP A 52 6.53 7.72 -0.58
N ASN A 53 5.59 7.01 0.06
CA ASN A 53 5.84 6.21 1.26
C ASN A 53 5.86 4.70 0.96
N SER A 54 5.86 4.31 -0.31
CA SER A 54 5.90 2.91 -0.76
C SER A 54 4.86 2.01 -0.07
N VAL A 55 3.65 2.53 0.10
CA VAL A 55 2.54 1.85 0.78
C VAL A 55 1.85 0.90 -0.19
N TYR A 56 1.65 -0.35 0.23
CA TYR A 56 0.91 -1.35 -0.55
C TYR A 56 -0.47 -1.61 0.05
N ILE A 57 -1.49 -1.73 -0.81
CA ILE A 57 -2.87 -2.04 -0.40
C ILE A 57 -3.19 -3.47 -0.84
N GLY A 58 -3.34 -4.36 0.13
CA GLY A 58 -3.82 -5.73 -0.08
C GLY A 58 -5.34 -5.73 -0.16
N CYS A 59 -5.89 -5.63 -1.37
CA CYS A 59 -7.35 -5.53 -1.55
C CYS A 59 -8.09 -6.80 -1.13
N ALA A 60 -7.51 -7.99 -1.34
CA ALA A 60 -8.13 -9.26 -0.97
C ALA A 60 -8.07 -9.46 0.56
N GLU A 61 -6.93 -9.10 1.15
CA GLU A 61 -6.61 -9.20 2.56
C GLU A 61 -7.25 -8.06 3.39
N LYS A 62 -7.73 -7.00 2.73
CA LYS A 62 -8.22 -5.76 3.33
C LYS A 62 -7.20 -5.14 4.29
N SER A 63 -5.93 -5.17 3.88
CA SER A 63 -4.79 -4.75 4.68
C SER A 63 -4.00 -3.64 3.98
N ILE A 64 -3.22 -2.90 4.77
CA ILE A 64 -2.29 -1.87 4.30
C ILE A 64 -0.91 -2.24 4.83
N TYR A 65 0.08 -2.29 3.94
CA TYR A 65 1.47 -2.57 4.26
C TYR A 65 2.27 -1.28 4.14
N VAL A 66 2.83 -0.81 5.25
CA VAL A 66 3.66 0.38 5.32
C VAL A 66 5.09 -0.07 5.63
N PRO A 67 6.08 0.23 4.76
CA PRO A 67 7.47 -0.10 5.03
C PRO A 67 7.93 0.53 6.34
N THR A 68 8.54 -0.28 7.21
CA THR A 68 9.16 0.21 8.45
C THR A 68 10.67 0.16 8.31
N GLU A 69 11.35 1.15 8.86
CA GLU A 69 12.78 1.37 8.59
C GLU A 69 13.70 0.43 9.40
N ASN A 70 13.14 -0.54 10.13
CA ASN A 70 13.88 -1.55 10.88
C ASN A 70 13.09 -2.86 10.97
N THR A 71 13.33 -3.80 10.06
CA THR A 71 13.84 -5.16 10.35
C THR A 71 14.26 -5.76 9.01
N ALA A 72 15.45 -6.36 8.95
CA ALA A 72 15.82 -7.22 7.84
C ALA A 72 14.76 -8.35 7.71
N GLU A 73 14.39 -8.67 6.47
CA GLU A 73 13.72 -9.92 6.08
C GLU A 73 12.22 -10.04 6.39
N GLU A 74 11.39 -9.50 5.50
CA GLU A 74 10.27 -10.29 4.98
C GLU A 74 10.32 -10.18 3.46
N SER A 75 10.99 -11.16 2.84
CA SER A 75 11.06 -11.30 1.41
C SER A 75 9.65 -11.40 0.86
N VAL A 76 9.19 -10.34 0.18
CA VAL A 76 8.13 -10.47 -0.82
C VAL A 76 8.74 -11.35 -1.91
N LEU A 77 8.65 -12.67 -1.77
CA LEU A 77 8.96 -13.57 -2.86
C LEU A 77 7.87 -13.33 -3.91
N CYS A 78 8.26 -12.83 -5.08
CA CYS A 78 7.35 -12.89 -6.22
C CYS A 78 7.04 -14.37 -6.46
N PRO A 79 5.84 -14.77 -6.88
CA PRO A 79 5.54 -16.16 -7.22
C PRO A 79 6.51 -16.77 -8.26
N SER A 80 7.19 -15.91 -9.03
CA SER A 80 8.27 -16.26 -9.97
C SER A 80 9.59 -16.66 -9.32
N ASP A 81 9.81 -16.30 -8.05
CA ASP A 81 11.05 -16.55 -7.29
C ASP A 81 10.99 -17.87 -6.49
N ILE A 82 9.87 -18.62 -6.58
CA ILE A 82 9.80 -19.97 -6.03
C ILE A 82 10.54 -20.89 -7.01
N PRO A 83 11.71 -21.46 -6.65
CA PRO A 83 12.38 -22.41 -7.53
C PRO A 83 11.49 -23.64 -7.69
N ILE A 84 11.08 -23.91 -8.93
CA ILE A 84 10.38 -25.15 -9.27
C ILE A 84 11.39 -26.28 -9.08
N VAL A 85 11.18 -27.11 -8.05
CA VAL A 85 11.99 -28.30 -7.79
C VAL A 85 11.72 -29.32 -8.90
N ASN A 86 12.68 -29.49 -9.81
CA ASN A 86 12.68 -30.54 -10.84
C ASN A 86 13.26 -31.88 -10.32
N GLU A 87 13.44 -32.04 -9.01
CA GLU A 87 14.08 -33.23 -8.39
C GLU A 87 13.11 -34.38 -8.07
N PHE A 88 12.17 -34.66 -8.97
CA PHE A 88 11.49 -35.96 -9.00
C PHE A 88 11.83 -36.72 -10.29
N LEU A 89 13.08 -36.62 -10.73
CA LEU A 89 13.61 -37.50 -11.79
C LEU A 89 13.74 -38.97 -11.31
N ASP A 90 13.67 -39.22 -10.00
CA ASP A 90 13.83 -40.56 -9.41
C ASP A 90 12.50 -41.32 -9.21
N VAL A 91 11.36 -40.77 -9.67
CA VAL A 91 10.02 -41.40 -9.52
C VAL A 91 9.67 -42.32 -10.71
N PHE A 92 10.45 -42.26 -11.79
CA PHE A 92 10.31 -43.18 -12.91
C PHE A 92 11.52 -44.11 -12.95
N PRO A 93 11.42 -45.34 -12.41
CA PRO A 93 12.46 -46.35 -12.59
C PRO A 93 12.64 -46.68 -14.08
N ASP A 94 13.87 -47.00 -14.48
CA ASP A 94 14.39 -47.23 -15.85
C ASP A 94 13.72 -48.35 -16.69
N ASP A 95 12.45 -48.70 -16.46
CA ASP A 95 11.75 -49.78 -17.17
C ASP A 95 10.81 -49.25 -18.27
N ILE A 96 11.33 -48.38 -19.15
CA ILE A 96 10.82 -48.23 -20.52
C ILE A 96 11.97 -48.38 -21.51
N THR A 97 12.44 -49.63 -21.65
CA THR A 97 13.06 -50.12 -22.88
C THR A 97 12.07 -51.06 -23.59
#